data_AF-A0A838UVT2-F1
#
_entry.id   AF-A0A838UVT2-F1
#
_cell.length_a   1.000
_cell.length_b   1.000
_cell.length_c   1.000
_cell.angle_alpha   90.00
_cell.angle_beta   90.00
_cell.angle_gamma   90.00
#
_symmetry.space_group_name_H-M   'P 1'
#
loop_
_entity.id
_entity.type
_entity.pdbx_description
1 polymer ?
#
loop_
_entity_poly.entity_id
_entity_poly.type
_entity_poly.pdbx_seq_one_letter_code
_entity_poly.pdbx_strand_id
1 'polypeptide(L)'
;MATTTTPSSAQKRYRTLAVVKQEAITRVEKQLEDSVFVWPHLLIREFLAAVLMSVMLTAVSLAINAPLEVRFNINFPPPAVAKAPWYFLGLQELLHYFPPTLAGVLLPTFVLGGLAALPYIDNNPSRSYNDRKLSIALFSLFVVFFAVITLIGSFFRGGGWLWVWPWQGEFFNL
;
A
#
# COMPACT_ATOMS: atom_id res chain seq x y z
N MET A 1 43.41 82.18 -16.00
CA MET A 1 43.30 81.20 -14.91
C MET A 1 41.82 80.83 -14.80
N ALA A 2 41.43 79.68 -15.36
CA ALA A 2 40.03 79.32 -15.59
C ALA A 2 39.45 78.58 -14.38
N THR A 3 38.30 79.03 -13.87
CA THR A 3 37.52 78.38 -12.81
C THR A 3 36.58 77.35 -13.42
N THR A 4 36.85 76.06 -13.22
CA THR A 4 35.96 74.96 -13.61
C THR A 4 34.90 74.74 -12.54
N THR A 5 33.64 75.02 -12.84
CA THR A 5 32.48 74.63 -12.03
C THR A 5 32.05 73.21 -12.42
N THR A 6 32.19 72.26 -11.49
CA THR A 6 31.72 70.88 -11.65
C THR A 6 30.19 70.85 -11.55
N PRO A 7 29.44 70.22 -12.48
CA PRO A 7 28.01 70.04 -12.32
C PRO A 7 27.74 68.99 -11.23
N SER A 8 26.95 69.38 -10.22
CA SER A 8 26.43 68.50 -9.18
C SER A 8 25.65 67.34 -9.80
N SER A 9 26.15 66.12 -9.63
CA SER A 9 25.50 64.90 -10.10
C SER A 9 24.18 64.70 -9.36
N ALA A 10 23.07 64.87 -10.08
CA ALA A 10 21.71 64.67 -9.56
C ALA A 10 21.54 63.24 -9.00
N GLN A 11 21.45 63.15 -7.67
CA GLN A 11 21.23 61.90 -6.95
C GLN A 11 19.78 61.45 -7.18
N LYS A 12 19.57 60.46 -8.06
CA LYS A 12 18.26 59.85 -8.29
C LYS A 12 17.78 59.19 -6.99
N ARG A 13 16.83 59.81 -6.31
CA ARG A 13 16.13 59.22 -5.15
C ARG A 13 15.16 58.16 -5.65
N TYR A 14 15.51 56.90 -5.45
CA TYR A 14 14.58 55.78 -5.62
C TYR A 14 13.52 55.88 -4.52
N ARG A 15 12.28 56.24 -4.90
CA ARG A 15 11.12 56.25 -4.00
C ARG A 15 10.48 54.87 -4.06
N THR A 16 10.50 54.14 -2.95
CA THR A 16 9.82 52.85 -2.81
C THR A 16 8.31 53.03 -3.06
N LEU A 17 7.82 52.59 -4.23
CA LEU A 17 6.43 52.86 -4.65
C LEU A 17 5.41 51.92 -4.01
N ALA A 18 5.84 50.75 -3.54
CA ALA A 18 5.04 49.90 -2.66
C ALA A 18 5.97 48.90 -1.97
N VAL A 19 5.81 48.76 -0.66
CA VAL A 19 6.25 47.55 0.02
C VAL A 19 5.11 46.56 -0.15
N VAL A 20 5.26 45.66 -1.12
CA VAL A 20 4.41 44.48 -1.20
C VAL A 20 4.79 43.63 0.00
N LYS A 21 3.91 43.59 1.00
CA LYS A 21 4.00 42.65 2.11
C LYS A 21 3.86 41.28 1.45
N GLN A 22 4.98 40.62 1.25
CA GLN A 22 5.03 39.24 0.80
C GLN A 22 4.26 38.48 1.87
N GLU A 23 2.97 38.20 1.62
CA GLU A 23 2.20 37.34 2.50
C GLU A 23 3.04 36.09 2.62
N ALA A 24 3.47 35.83 3.87
CA ALA A 24 4.36 34.76 4.19
C ALA A 24 3.84 33.55 3.43
N ILE A 25 4.63 33.07 2.46
CA ILE A 25 4.51 31.69 2.02
C ILE A 25 4.53 30.95 3.34
N THR A 26 3.37 30.43 3.77
CA THR A 26 3.21 29.73 5.04
C THR A 26 4.05 28.48 4.88
N ARG A 27 5.36 28.63 5.09
CA ARG A 27 6.30 27.56 5.24
C ARG A 27 5.83 26.96 6.54
N VAL A 28 4.92 26.00 6.43
CA VAL A 28 4.61 25.08 7.50
C VAL A 28 5.98 24.55 7.89
N GLU A 29 6.50 25.07 8.99
CA GLU A 29 7.80 24.70 9.53
C GLU A 29 7.66 23.22 9.85
N LYS A 30 8.04 22.37 8.89
CA LYS A 30 8.07 20.93 9.09
C LYS A 30 8.98 20.77 10.30
N GLN A 31 8.46 20.20 11.39
CA GLN A 31 9.29 19.97 12.56
C GLN A 31 10.56 19.29 12.06
N LEU A 32 11.72 19.85 12.44
CA LEU A 32 13.02 19.29 12.09
C LEU A 32 13.08 17.89 12.71
N GLU A 33 12.58 16.91 11.96
CA GLU A 33 12.68 15.50 12.30
C GLU A 33 14.17 15.17 12.33
N ASP A 34 14.60 14.48 13.38
CA ASP A 34 15.99 14.11 13.61
C ASP A 34 16.45 13.13 12.51
N SER A 35 16.84 13.71 11.37
CA SER A 35 17.19 12.97 10.17
C SER A 35 18.64 12.53 10.25
N VAL A 36 18.83 11.21 10.23
CA VAL A 36 20.15 10.59 10.24
C VAL A 36 20.53 10.19 8.81
N PHE A 37 21.82 10.22 8.48
CA PHE A 37 22.30 9.74 7.19
C PHE A 37 21.90 8.29 6.95
N VAL A 38 21.36 8.02 5.75
CA VAL A 38 20.95 6.69 5.25
C VAL A 38 22.11 5.70 5.35
N TRP A 39 23.28 6.13 4.90
CA TRP A 39 24.52 5.40 5.11
C TRP A 39 25.16 5.84 6.43
N PRO A 40 25.63 4.93 7.30
CA PRO A 40 25.44 3.47 7.26
C PRO A 40 24.17 2.98 8.01
N HIS A 41 23.49 3.86 8.74
CA HIS A 41 22.52 3.49 9.78
C HIS A 41 21.30 2.72 9.25
N LEU A 42 20.69 3.20 8.17
CA LEU A 42 19.51 2.56 7.57
C LEU A 42 19.93 1.32 6.77
N LEU A 43 20.99 1.44 5.98
CA LEU A 43 21.46 0.36 5.10
C LEU A 43 21.87 -0.91 5.85
N ILE A 44 22.55 -0.79 7.00
CA ILE A 44 22.91 -1.97 7.79
C ILE A 44 21.65 -2.69 8.30
N ARG A 45 20.63 -1.95 8.76
CA ARG A 45 19.39 -2.54 9.26
C ARG A 45 18.59 -3.23 8.15
N GLU A 46 18.48 -2.59 7.00
CA GLU A 46 17.79 -3.17 5.84
C GLU A 46 18.53 -4.38 5.28
N PHE A 47 19.86 -4.33 5.20
CA PHE A 47 20.67 -5.47 4.77
C PHE A 47 20.50 -6.67 5.72
N LEU A 48 20.54 -6.45 7.04
CA LEU A 48 20.28 -7.50 8.03
C LEU A 48 18.87 -8.07 7.92
N ALA A 49 17.85 -7.22 7.73
CA ALA A 49 16.47 -7.67 7.52
C ALA A 49 16.33 -8.49 6.23
N ALA A 50 17.00 -8.10 5.14
CA ALA A 50 16.99 -8.82 3.87
C ALA A 50 17.68 -10.19 3.97
N VAL A 51 18.83 -10.27 4.66
CA VAL A 51 19.53 -11.53 4.93
C VAL A 51 18.65 -12.44 5.80
N LEU A 52 18.06 -11.92 6.87
CA LEU A 52 17.16 -12.68 7.74
C LEU A 52 15.94 -13.22 6.97
N MET A 53 15.31 -12.39 6.14
CA MET A 53 14.18 -12.79 5.29
C MET A 53 14.60 -13.88 4.30
N SER A 54 15.77 -13.75 3.67
CA SER A 54 16.30 -14.74 2.72
C SER A 54 16.57 -16.09 3.39
N VAL A 55 17.18 -16.07 4.57
CA VAL A 55 17.42 -17.28 5.37
C VAL A 55 16.09 -17.91 5.81
N MET A 56 15.13 -17.11 6.29
CA MET A 56 13.81 -17.59 6.70
C MET A 56 13.08 -18.28 5.54
N LEU A 57 13.01 -17.64 4.37
CA LEU A 57 12.35 -18.22 3.18
C LEU A 57 13.06 -19.49 2.72
N THR A 58 14.39 -19.52 2.73
CA THR A 58 15.17 -20.71 2.38
C THR A 58 14.91 -21.85 3.38
N ALA A 59 14.90 -21.56 4.68
CA ALA A 59 14.63 -22.55 5.71
C ALA A 59 13.22 -23.14 5.59
N VAL A 60 12.22 -22.30 5.34
CA VAL A 60 10.84 -22.74 5.09
C VAL A 60 10.76 -23.61 3.82
N SER A 61 11.44 -23.21 2.74
CA SER A 61 11.47 -23.97 1.48
C SER A 61 12.14 -25.33 1.61
N LEU A 62 13.09 -25.49 2.53
CA LEU A 62 13.76 -26.77 2.80
C LEU A 62 12.95 -27.65 3.77
N ALA A 63 12.18 -27.04 4.69
CA ALA A 63 11.40 -27.74 5.70
C ALA A 63 10.02 -28.19 5.19
N ILE A 64 9.41 -27.44 4.25
CA ILE A 64 8.05 -27.67 3.76
C ILE A 64 8.10 -27.92 2.25
N ASN A 65 7.78 -29.16 1.86
CA ASN A 65 7.61 -29.48 0.44
C ASN A 65 6.35 -28.80 -0.10
N ALA A 66 6.46 -28.23 -1.30
CA ALA A 66 5.31 -27.66 -1.98
C ALA A 66 4.34 -28.80 -2.38
N PRO A 67 3.05 -28.73 -1.99
CA PRO A 67 2.03 -29.63 -2.50
C PRO A 67 1.76 -29.26 -3.96
N LEU A 68 2.51 -29.91 -4.86
CA LEU A 68 2.39 -29.72 -6.30
C LEU A 68 1.46 -30.78 -6.86
N GLU A 69 0.40 -30.32 -7.52
CA GLU A 69 -0.51 -31.16 -8.29
C GLU A 69 0.20 -31.81 -9.48
N VAL A 70 -0.42 -32.87 -10.02
CA VAL A 70 0.05 -33.48 -11.26
C VAL A 70 0.14 -32.46 -12.38
N ARG A 71 1.15 -32.61 -13.24
CA ARG A 71 1.26 -31.76 -14.43
C ARG A 71 -0.02 -31.87 -15.23
N PHE A 72 -0.51 -30.71 -15.68
CA PHE A 72 -1.74 -30.62 -16.45
C PHE A 72 -1.76 -31.61 -17.62
N ASN A 73 -2.83 -32.41 -17.70
CA ASN A 73 -3.07 -33.35 -18.79
C ASN A 73 -4.52 -33.25 -19.24
N ILE A 74 -4.73 -32.95 -20.53
CA ILE A 74 -6.06 -32.74 -21.13
C ILE A 74 -6.93 -34.01 -21.04
N ASN A 75 -6.32 -35.19 -20.98
CA ASN A 75 -7.04 -36.47 -20.94
C ASN A 75 -7.51 -36.86 -19.53
N PHE A 76 -7.13 -36.12 -18.49
CA PHE A 76 -7.55 -36.38 -17.12
C PHE A 76 -8.41 -35.23 -16.60
N PRO A 77 -9.44 -35.51 -15.78
CA PRO A 77 -10.24 -34.47 -15.16
C PRO A 77 -9.36 -33.60 -14.24
N PRO A 78 -9.62 -32.27 -14.17
CA PRO A 78 -8.96 -31.39 -13.23
C PRO A 78 -9.12 -31.89 -11.78
N PRO A 79 -8.19 -31.53 -10.87
CA PRO A 79 -8.30 -31.89 -9.47
C PRO A 79 -9.62 -31.38 -8.87
N ALA A 80 -10.14 -32.13 -7.90
CA ALA A 80 -11.45 -31.86 -7.28
C ALA A 80 -11.49 -30.50 -6.55
N VAL A 81 -10.33 -30.00 -6.10
CA VAL A 81 -10.18 -28.74 -5.35
C VAL A 81 -9.24 -27.80 -6.11
N ALA A 82 -9.79 -26.82 -6.83
CA ALA A 82 -9.03 -25.76 -7.49
C ALA A 82 -9.05 -24.47 -6.64
N LYS A 83 -8.10 -24.34 -5.71
CA LYS A 83 -7.89 -23.12 -4.91
C LYS A 83 -6.93 -22.17 -5.62
N ALA A 84 -7.29 -20.89 -5.70
CA ALA A 84 -6.40 -19.84 -6.17
C ALA A 84 -5.24 -19.61 -5.17
N PRO A 85 -4.16 -18.93 -5.58
CA PRO A 85 -3.13 -18.47 -4.65
C PRO A 85 -3.75 -17.64 -3.52
N TRP A 86 -3.16 -17.71 -2.32
CA TRP A 86 -3.74 -17.13 -1.09
C TRP A 86 -4.09 -15.64 -1.19
N TYR A 87 -3.32 -14.87 -1.95
CA TYR A 87 -3.57 -13.44 -2.19
C TYR A 87 -4.78 -13.17 -3.12
N PHE A 88 -5.29 -14.19 -3.81
CA PHE A 88 -6.51 -14.15 -4.61
C PHE A 88 -7.68 -14.94 -4.00
N LEU A 89 -7.47 -15.70 -2.92
CA LEU A 89 -8.53 -16.52 -2.32
C LEU A 89 -9.73 -15.70 -1.85
N GLY A 90 -9.51 -14.53 -1.26
CA GLY A 90 -10.62 -13.64 -0.89
C GLY A 90 -11.43 -13.17 -2.11
N LEU A 91 -10.77 -12.95 -3.25
CA LEU A 91 -11.45 -12.61 -4.49
C LEU A 91 -12.20 -13.82 -5.07
N GLN A 92 -11.61 -15.02 -5.03
CA GLN A 92 -12.28 -16.25 -5.46
C GLN A 92 -13.54 -16.52 -4.62
N GLU A 93 -13.49 -16.24 -3.32
CA GLU A 93 -14.65 -16.35 -2.44
C GLU A 93 -15.76 -15.39 -2.85
N LEU A 94 -15.44 -14.16 -3.25
CA LEU A 94 -16.42 -13.22 -3.79
C LEU A 94 -17.00 -13.67 -5.13
N LEU A 95 -16.20 -14.30 -6.01
CA LEU A 95 -16.67 -14.84 -7.29
C LEU A 95 -17.68 -15.99 -7.14
N HIS A 96 -17.67 -16.68 -6.00
CA HIS A 96 -18.69 -17.69 -5.71
C HIS A 96 -20.07 -17.08 -5.45
N TYR A 97 -20.11 -15.87 -4.86
CA TYR A 97 -21.34 -15.20 -4.47
C TYR A 97 -21.85 -14.17 -5.48
N PHE A 98 -20.94 -13.57 -6.25
CA PHE A 98 -21.24 -12.46 -7.14
C PHE A 98 -20.88 -12.80 -8.59
N PRO A 99 -21.55 -12.15 -9.58
CA PRO A 99 -21.19 -12.34 -10.98
C PRO A 99 -19.72 -11.95 -11.23
N PRO A 100 -19.02 -12.61 -12.16
CA PRO A 100 -17.59 -12.37 -12.41
C PRO A 100 -17.26 -10.92 -12.76
N THR A 101 -18.18 -10.21 -13.42
CA THR A 101 -18.03 -8.78 -13.73
C THR A 101 -17.95 -7.92 -12.48
N LEU A 102 -18.77 -8.21 -11.46
CA LEU A 102 -18.80 -7.44 -10.22
C LEU A 102 -17.60 -7.75 -9.33
N ALA A 103 -17.38 -9.03 -9.00
CA ALA A 103 -16.33 -9.42 -8.07
C ALA A 103 -14.93 -9.47 -8.70
N GLY A 104 -14.83 -9.82 -9.98
CA GLY A 104 -13.54 -9.97 -10.68
C GLY A 104 -13.03 -8.69 -11.32
N VAL A 105 -13.92 -7.78 -11.75
CA VAL A 105 -13.52 -6.57 -12.49
C VAL A 105 -13.86 -5.30 -11.72
N LEU A 106 -15.14 -5.07 -11.42
CA LEU A 106 -15.57 -3.79 -10.83
C LEU A 106 -14.99 -3.59 -9.44
N LEU A 107 -15.13 -4.57 -8.54
CA LEU A 107 -14.69 -4.44 -7.15
C LEU A 107 -13.17 -4.20 -7.04
N PRO A 108 -12.28 -4.99 -7.68
CA PRO A 108 -10.84 -4.71 -7.67
C PRO A 108 -10.51 -3.33 -8.26
N THR A 109 -11.19 -2.94 -9.34
CA THR A 109 -11.01 -1.62 -9.97
C THR A 109 -11.39 -0.50 -9.00
N PHE A 110 -12.51 -0.63 -8.29
CA PHE A 110 -12.93 0.36 -7.29
C PHE A 110 -12.01 0.41 -6.08
N VAL A 111 -11.52 -0.75 -5.61
CA VAL A 111 -10.58 -0.80 -4.47
C VAL A 111 -9.26 -0.13 -4.85
N LEU A 112 -8.66 -0.49 -5.98
CA LEU A 112 -7.40 0.09 -6.44
C LEU A 112 -7.56 1.57 -6.83
N GLY A 113 -8.64 1.91 -7.53
CA GLY A 113 -8.95 3.29 -7.89
C GLY A 113 -9.23 4.15 -6.66
N GLY A 114 -9.97 3.63 -5.68
CA GLY A 114 -10.19 4.28 -4.40
C GLY A 114 -8.90 4.51 -3.63
N LEU A 115 -8.01 3.50 -3.58
CA LEU A 115 -6.70 3.62 -2.94
C LEU A 115 -5.81 4.66 -3.63
N ALA A 116 -5.82 4.71 -4.96
CA ALA A 116 -5.12 5.72 -5.74
C ALA A 116 -5.72 7.12 -5.58
N ALA A 117 -7.03 7.23 -5.32
CA ALA A 117 -7.73 8.48 -5.08
C ALA A 117 -7.58 9.01 -3.64
N LEU A 118 -7.21 8.16 -2.67
CA LEU A 118 -7.02 8.55 -1.27
C LEU A 118 -6.19 9.82 -1.05
N PRO A 119 -5.01 10.03 -1.69
CA PRO A 119 -4.24 11.27 -1.49
C PRO A 119 -4.97 12.54 -1.91
N TYR A 120 -5.99 12.45 -2.76
CA TYR A 120 -6.78 13.60 -3.25
C TYR A 120 -8.07 13.80 -2.46
N ILE A 121 -8.65 12.73 -1.92
CA ILE A 121 -9.89 12.78 -1.15
C ILE A 121 -9.61 13.13 0.32
N ASP A 122 -8.56 12.54 0.90
CA ASP A 122 -8.19 12.71 2.30
C ASP A 122 -7.26 13.92 2.50
N ASN A 123 -7.88 15.10 2.49
CA ASN A 123 -7.19 16.39 2.67
C ASN A 123 -7.05 16.79 4.15
N ASN A 124 -7.00 15.83 5.07
CA ASN A 124 -6.89 16.15 6.50
C ASN A 124 -5.54 16.85 6.79
N PRO A 125 -5.55 18.09 7.32
CA PRO A 125 -4.32 18.82 7.64
C PRO A 125 -3.51 18.15 8.76
N SER A 126 -4.16 17.36 9.62
CA SER A 126 -3.50 16.59 10.67
C SER A 126 -3.26 15.14 10.24
N ARG A 127 -2.05 14.66 10.52
CA ARG A 127 -1.67 13.24 10.39
C ARG A 127 -1.72 12.50 11.73
N SER A 128 -2.19 13.14 12.79
CA SER A 128 -2.34 12.52 14.11
C SER A 128 -3.37 11.39 14.07
N TYR A 129 -3.09 10.32 14.81
CA TYR A 129 -4.01 9.20 14.98
C TYR A 129 -5.39 9.65 15.50
N ASN A 130 -5.41 10.62 16.42
CA ASN A 130 -6.64 11.06 17.07
C ASN A 130 -7.61 11.76 16.12
N ASP A 131 -7.10 12.39 15.06
CA ASP A 131 -7.89 13.18 14.12
C ASP A 131 -8.41 12.35 12.94
N ARG A 132 -8.05 11.05 12.90
CA ARG A 132 -8.32 10.14 11.78
C ARG A 132 -9.01 8.84 12.20
N LYS A 133 -9.58 8.79 13.41
CA LYS A 133 -10.17 7.58 13.99
C LYS A 133 -11.21 6.92 13.07
N LEU A 134 -12.05 7.70 12.40
CA LEU A 134 -13.03 7.18 11.44
C LEU A 134 -12.35 6.54 10.22
N SER A 135 -11.43 7.24 9.57
CA SER A 135 -10.70 6.71 8.40
C SER A 135 -9.91 5.45 8.75
N ILE A 136 -9.28 5.43 9.92
CA ILE A 136 -8.55 4.26 10.44
C ILE A 136 -9.51 3.10 10.70
N ALA A 137 -10.67 3.36 11.31
CA ALA A 137 -11.67 2.34 11.57
C ALA A 137 -12.24 1.75 10.28
N LEU A 138 -12.59 2.58 9.30
CA LEU A 138 -13.06 2.12 7.98
C LEU A 138 -12.00 1.32 7.22
N PHE A 139 -10.75 1.80 7.21
CA PHE A 139 -9.66 1.08 6.56
C PHE A 139 -9.35 -0.24 7.27
N SER A 140 -9.39 -0.25 8.60
CA SER A 140 -9.21 -1.48 9.39
C SER A 140 -10.35 -2.47 9.12
N LEU A 141 -11.60 -2.01 9.07
CA LEU A 141 -12.75 -2.84 8.72
C LEU A 141 -12.59 -3.43 7.32
N PHE A 142 -12.13 -2.63 6.36
CA PHE A 142 -11.82 -3.10 5.00
C PHE A 142 -10.76 -4.22 5.03
N VAL A 143 -9.63 -4.02 5.74
CA VAL A 143 -8.58 -5.05 5.85
C VAL A 143 -9.10 -6.32 6.54
N VAL A 144 -9.84 -6.18 7.64
CA VAL A 144 -10.40 -7.32 8.38
C VAL A 144 -11.42 -8.07 7.52
N PHE A 145 -12.27 -7.37 6.77
CA PHE A 145 -13.22 -7.99 5.83
C PHE A 145 -12.50 -8.87 4.81
N PHE A 146 -11.47 -8.34 4.13
CA PHE A 146 -10.69 -9.10 3.15
C PHE A 146 -9.89 -10.25 3.78
N ALA A 147 -9.39 -10.07 5.01
CA ALA A 147 -8.72 -11.13 5.74
C ALA A 147 -9.68 -12.28 6.09
N VAL A 148 -10.89 -11.97 6.57
CA VAL A 148 -11.90 -12.96 6.95
C VAL A 148 -12.33 -13.78 5.74
N ILE A 149 -12.68 -13.16 4.61
CA ILE A 149 -13.08 -13.90 3.40
C ILE A 149 -11.92 -14.74 2.85
N THR A 150 -10.67 -14.28 2.98
CA THR A 150 -9.48 -15.04 2.58
C THR A 150 -9.30 -16.29 3.46
N LEU A 151 -9.52 -16.15 4.78
CA LEU A 151 -9.50 -17.28 5.72
C LEU A 151 -10.64 -18.27 5.43
N ILE A 152 -11.84 -17.77 5.10
CA ILE A 152 -12.97 -18.62 4.68
C ILE A 152 -12.61 -19.42 3.43
N GLY A 153 -12.11 -18.75 2.38
CA GLY A 153 -11.65 -19.41 1.16
C GLY A 153 -10.51 -20.42 1.39
N SER A 154 -9.66 -20.17 2.38
CA SER A 154 -8.54 -21.06 2.72
C SER A 154 -9.00 -22.32 3.44
N PHE A 155 -9.81 -22.16 4.49
CA PHE A 155 -10.08 -23.20 5.50
C PHE A 155 -11.50 -23.77 5.50
N PHE A 156 -12.45 -23.19 4.76
CA PHE A 156 -13.84 -23.66 4.76
C PHE A 156 -14.33 -24.08 3.38
N ARG A 157 -13.47 -24.00 2.35
CA ARG A 157 -13.78 -24.40 0.97
C ARG A 157 -13.10 -25.71 0.60
N GLY A 158 -13.90 -26.66 0.12
CA GLY A 158 -13.49 -27.98 -0.38
C GLY A 158 -13.79 -28.18 -1.86
N GLY A 159 -14.01 -29.43 -2.26
CA GLY A 159 -14.24 -29.81 -3.66
C GLY A 159 -15.41 -29.06 -4.30
N GLY A 160 -15.23 -28.58 -5.53
CA GLY A 160 -16.25 -27.78 -6.23
C GLY A 160 -16.61 -26.45 -5.54
N TRP A 161 -15.76 -25.93 -4.65
CA TRP A 161 -16.01 -24.73 -3.84
C TRP A 161 -17.17 -24.85 -2.84
N LEU A 162 -17.52 -26.07 -2.45
CA LEU A 162 -18.54 -26.32 -1.43
C LEU A 162 -18.00 -26.05 -0.03
N TRP A 163 -18.92 -25.75 0.90
CA TRP A 163 -18.59 -25.54 2.31
C TRP A 163 -18.23 -26.87 2.98
N VAL A 164 -17.06 -26.91 3.62
CA VAL A 164 -16.54 -28.08 4.34
C VAL A 164 -16.00 -27.63 5.68
N TRP A 165 -16.25 -28.40 6.73
CA TRP A 165 -15.75 -28.06 8.06
C TRP A 165 -14.26 -28.44 8.21
N PRO A 166 -13.42 -27.59 8.85
CA PRO A 166 -11.98 -27.80 8.98
C PRO A 166 -11.55 -29.17 9.53
N TRP A 167 -12.36 -29.74 10.43
CA TRP A 167 -12.09 -31.03 11.08
C TRP A 167 -12.49 -32.26 10.25
N GLN A 168 -12.98 -32.08 9.01
CA GLN A 168 -13.30 -33.18 8.09
C GLN A 168 -12.09 -33.66 7.26
N GLY A 169 -10.91 -33.06 7.42
CA GLY A 169 -9.63 -33.62 6.96
C GLY A 169 -9.26 -33.39 5.49
N GLU A 170 -10.06 -32.67 4.71
CA GLU A 170 -9.85 -32.44 3.27
C GLU A 170 -8.77 -31.39 2.93
N PHE A 171 -8.14 -30.75 3.92
CA PHE A 171 -7.29 -29.57 3.71
C PHE A 171 -5.83 -29.87 3.35
N PHE A 172 -5.32 -31.04 3.75
CA PHE A 172 -3.92 -31.42 3.57
C PHE A 172 -3.73 -32.63 2.65
N ASN A 173 -4.81 -33.13 2.05
CA ASN A 173 -4.80 -34.22 1.06
C ASN A 173 -5.02 -33.66 -0.36
N LEU A 174 -4.21 -32.68 -0.75
CA LEU A 174 -4.07 -32.23 -2.14
C LEU A 174 -2.96 -33.06 -2.80
#